data_AF-A0A3C0JPH1-F1
#
_entry.id   AF-A0A3C0JPH1-F1
#
_cell.length_a   1.000
_cell.length_b   1.000
_cell.length_c   1.000
_cell.angle_alpha   90.00
_cell.angle_beta   90.00
_cell.angle_gamma   90.00
#
_symmetry.space_group_name_H-M   'P 1'
#
loop_
_entity.id
_entity.type
_entity.pdbx_description
1 polymer ?
#
loop_
_entity_poly.entity_id
_entity_poly.type
_entity_poly.pdbx_seq_one_letter_code
_entity_poly.pdbx_strand_id
1 'polypeptide(L)' 'TVSYFEWAQNIQRFPWELSRVEKELEEILVKAYREVSALVESEKITYRAAAFSIAVDRVVKALELQGLP' A
#
# COMPACT_ATOMS: atom_id res chain seq x y z
N THR A 1 5.15 -6.61 -0.89
CA THR A 1 5.98 -5.37 -0.96
C THR A 1 7.34 -5.66 -1.56
N VAL A 2 8.17 -6.56 -1.02
CA VAL A 2 9.50 -6.84 -1.62
C VAL A 2 9.41 -7.47 -3.02
N SER A 3 8.43 -8.34 -3.29
CA SER A 3 8.20 -8.88 -4.64
C SER A 3 7.86 -7.80 -5.69
N TYR A 4 7.20 -6.72 -5.27
CA TYR A 4 6.96 -5.57 -6.14
C TYR A 4 8.26 -4.80 -6.43
N PHE A 5 9.13 -4.64 -5.43
CA PHE A 5 10.44 -4.02 -5.64
C PHE A 5 11.32 -4.86 -6.56
N GLU A 6 11.31 -6.18 -6.43
CA GLU A 6 12.01 -7.08 -7.35
C GLU A 6 11.54 -6.87 -8.79
N TRP A 7 10.22 -6.86 -9.03
CA TRP A 7 9.66 -6.56 -10.34
C TRP A 7 10.09 -5.19 -10.88
N ALA A 8 10.06 -4.14 -10.05
CA ALA A 8 10.47 -2.79 -10.45
C ALA A 8 11.96 -2.71 -10.81
N GLN A 9 12.82 -3.40 -10.05
CA GLN A 9 14.26 -3.52 -10.33
C GLN A 9 14.50 -4.30 -11.63
N ASN A 10 13.74 -5.36 -11.89
CA ASN A 10 13.83 -6.16 -13.12
C ASN A 10 13.51 -5.33 -14.38
N ILE A 11 12.52 -4.44 -14.31
CA ILE A 11 12.19 -3.52 -15.42
C ILE A 11 13.35 -2.56 -15.70
N GLN A 12 13.97 -2.02 -14.64
CA GLN A 12 15.06 -1.05 -14.76
C GLN A 12 16.42 -1.71 -15.02
N ARG A 13 16.52 -3.04 -14.87
CA ARG A 13 17.78 -3.81 -14.87
C ARG A 13 18.84 -3.21 -13.94
N PHE A 14 18.40 -2.69 -12.81
CA PHE A 14 19.26 -2.02 -11.84
C PHE A 14 18.92 -2.54 -10.43
N PRO A 15 19.78 -3.40 -9.84
CA PRO A 15 19.56 -3.89 -8.49
C PRO A 15 19.77 -2.75 -7.49
N TRP A 16 19.00 -2.79 -6.40
CA TRP A 16 19.16 -1.86 -5.29
C TRP A 16 20.00 -2.49 -4.18
N GLU A 17 20.74 -1.65 -3.47
CA GLU A 17 21.36 -2.03 -2.21
C GLU A 17 20.29 -2.43 -1.18
N LEU A 18 20.61 -3.39 -0.31
CA LEU A 18 19.70 -3.89 0.73
C LEU A 18 19.14 -2.74 1.59
N SER A 19 19.99 -1.78 1.96
CA SER A 19 19.58 -0.62 2.77
C SER A 19 18.49 0.22 2.11
N ARG A 20 18.48 0.31 0.77
CA ARG A 20 17.41 0.97 0.04
C ARG A 20 16.13 0.14 0.09
N VAL A 21 16.22 -1.18 -0.14
CA VAL A 21 15.05 -2.07 -0.07
C VAL A 21 14.39 -2.01 1.31
N GLU A 22 15.19 -2.02 2.38
CA GLU A 22 14.70 -1.92 3.76
C GLU A 22 14.01 -0.58 4.03
N LYS A 23 14.63 0.53 3.62
CA LYS A 23 14.05 1.87 3.78
C LYS A 23 12.70 2.00 3.06
N GLU A 24 12.64 1.58 1.80
CA GLU A 24 11.41 1.63 1.00
C GLU A 24 10.32 0.72 1.58
N LEU A 25 10.70 -0.45 2.12
CA LEU A 25 9.77 -1.35 2.80
C LEU A 25 9.18 -0.71 4.05
N GLU A 26 10.02 -0.10 4.89
CA GLU A 26 9.58 0.59 6.11
C GLU A 26 8.62 1.72 5.77
N GLU A 27 8.97 2.59 4.82
CA GLU A 27 8.14 3.71 4.40
C GLU A 27 6.73 3.25 3.97
N ILE A 28 6.63 2.20 3.15
CA ILE A 28 5.34 1.67 2.69
C ILE A 28 4.54 1.07 3.84
N LEU A 29 5.17 0.27 4.71
CA LEU A 29 4.47 -0.40 5.81
C LEU A 29 4.00 0.59 6.88
N VAL A 30 4.84 1.56 7.25
CA VAL A 30 4.50 2.61 8.21
C VAL A 30 3.36 3.47 7.68
N LYS A 31 3.41 3.86 6.40
CA LYS A 31 2.31 4.60 5.77
C LYS A 31 1.01 3.79 5.79
N ALA A 32 1.05 2.53 5.37
CA ALA A 32 -0.13 1.66 5.37
C ALA A 32 -0.72 1.50 6.77
N TYR A 33 0.11 1.30 7.80
CA TYR A 33 -0.34 1.21 9.18
C TYR A 33 -1.01 2.51 9.66
N ARG A 34 -0.42 3.68 9.37
CA ARG A 34 -0.99 4.98 9.74
C ARG A 34 -2.37 5.20 9.14
N GLU A 35 -2.57 4.83 7.87
CA GLU A 35 -3.88 4.94 7.21
C GLU A 35 -4.93 4.03 7.88
N VAL A 36 -4.58 2.78 8.20
CA VAL A 36 -5.49 1.87 8.92
C VAL A 36 -5.79 2.39 10.32
N SER A 37 -4.78 2.82 11.09
CA SER A 37 -4.95 3.32 12.45
C SER A 37 -5.85 4.56 12.49
N ALA A 38 -5.65 5.50 11.56
CA ALA A 38 -6.47 6.70 11.46
C ALA A 38 -7.95 6.37 11.22
N LEU A 39 -8.24 5.40 10.35
CA LEU A 39 -9.62 4.99 10.07
C LEU A 39 -10.25 4.25 11.25
N VAL A 40 -9.48 3.41 11.95
CA VAL A 40 -9.91 2.77 13.20
C VAL A 40 -10.33 3.81 14.23
N GLU A 41 -9.52 4.86 14.42
CA GLU A 41 -9.80 5.94 15.37
C GLU A 41 -11.03 6.78 14.97
N SER A 42 -11.18 7.08 13.68
CA SER A 42 -12.29 7.92 13.19
C SER A 42 -13.63 7.19 13.17
N GLU A 43 -13.65 5.92 12.77
CA GLU A 43 -14.88 5.15 12.58
C GLU A 43 -15.19 4.17 13.72
N LYS A 44 -14.26 4.02 14.69
CA LYS A 44 -14.38 3.09 15.83
C LYS A 44 -14.62 1.64 15.40
N ILE A 45 -13.96 1.22 14.32
CA ILE A 45 -14.04 -0.13 13.76
C ILE A 45 -12.78 -0.94 14.08
N THR A 46 -12.80 -2.25 13.81
CA THR A 46 -11.60 -3.09 13.99
C THR A 46 -10.55 -2.81 12.92
N TYR A 47 -9.27 -3.03 13.24
CA TYR A 47 -8.16 -2.95 12.27
C TYR A 47 -8.40 -3.78 11.00
N ARG A 48 -9.00 -4.96 11.15
CA ARG A 48 -9.36 -5.81 10.01
C ARG A 48 -10.36 -5.10 9.10
N ALA A 49 -11.46 -4.58 9.66
CA ALA A 49 -12.49 -3.89 8.90
C ALA A 49 -11.93 -2.63 8.21
N ALA A 50 -11.12 -1.84 8.92
CA ALA A 50 -10.47 -0.66 8.35
C ALA A 50 -9.54 -1.01 7.18
N ALA A 51 -8.71 -2.05 7.31
CA ALA A 51 -7.82 -2.50 6.25
C ALA A 51 -8.59 -2.94 4.99
N PHE A 52 -9.69 -3.68 5.16
CA PHE A 52 -10.55 -4.07 4.04
C PHE A 52 -11.27 -2.88 3.40
N SER A 53 -11.76 -1.93 4.20
CA SER A 53 -12.40 -0.71 3.72
C SER A 53 -11.47 0.09 2.81
N ILE A 54 -10.24 0.37 3.28
CA ILE A 54 -9.20 1.07 2.51
C ILE A 54 -8.84 0.30 1.24
N ALA A 55 -8.73 -1.03 1.31
CA ALA A 55 -8.39 -1.84 0.14
C ALA A 55 -9.47 -1.77 -0.95
N VAL A 56 -10.75 -1.90 -0.58
CA VAL A 56 -11.88 -1.83 -1.52
C VAL A 56 -12.02 -0.42 -2.10
N ASP A 57 -11.96 0.60 -1.26
CA ASP A 57 -12.07 2.01 -1.69
C ASP A 57 -10.99 2.37 -2.73
N ARG A 58 -9.75 1.92 -2.54
CA ARG A 58 -8.67 2.12 -3.53
C ARG A 58 -8.97 1.47 -4.89
N VAL A 59 -9.55 0.27 -4.89
CA VAL A 59 -9.90 -0.43 -6.15
C VAL A 59 -11.06 0.26 -6.84
N VAL A 60 -12.11 0.62 -6.08
CA VAL A 60 -13.28 1.36 -6.61
C VAL A 60 -12.83 2.68 -7.25
N LYS A 61 -12.03 3.48 -6.54
CA LYS A 61 -11.48 4.73 -7.07
C LYS A 61 -10.67 4.53 -8.36
N ALA A 62 -9.90 3.45 -8.45
CA ALA A 62 -9.14 3.14 -9.66
C ALA A 62 -10.06 2.79 -10.84
N LEU A 63 -11.16 2.06 -10.61
CA LEU A 63 -12.15 1.72 -11.62
C LEU A 63 -12.94 2.95 -12.08
N GLU A 64 -13.37 3.80 -11.15
CA GLU A 64 -14.05 5.06 -11.44
C GLU A 64 -13.19 5.99 -12.31
N LEU A 65 -11.89 6.09 -12.01
CA LEU A 65 -10.93 6.87 -12.81
C LEU A 65 -10.73 6.29 -14.23
N GLN A 66 -10.96 5.00 -14.42
CA GLN A 66 -10.95 4.36 -15.74
C GLN A 66 -12.29 4.49 -16.49
N GLY A 67 -13.32 5.08 -15.86
CA GLY A 67 -14.66 5.23 -16.44
C GLY A 67 -15.49 3.95 -16.42
N LEU A 68 -15.11 2.99 -15.58
CA LEU A 68 -15.86 1.74 -15.37
C LEU A 68 -16.81 1.92 -14.17
N PRO A 69 -18.06 1.43 -14.27
CA PRO A 69 -19.03 1.51 -13.19
C PRO A 69 -18.70 0.57 -12.02
#